data_AF-A0A212FNE2-F1
#
_entry.id   AF-A0A212FNE2-F1
#
_cell.length_a   1.000
_cell.length_b   1.000
_cell.length_c   1.000
_cell.angle_alpha   90.00
_cell.angle_beta   90.00
_cell.angle_gamma   90.00
#
_symmetry.space_group_name_H-M   'P 1'
#
loop_
_entity.id
_entity.type
_entity.pdbx_description
1 polymer ?
#
loop_
_entity_poly.entity_id
_entity_poly.type
_entity_poly.pdbx_seq_one_letter_code
_entity_poly.pdbx_strand_id
1 'polypeptide(L)' 'MSQSHAPEPDASSLFPAPFRVTNKDRVSQQIQIKLGDYRLAQTLIDDPSKSIGICAEPASPAP' A
#
# COMPACT_ATOMS: atom_id res chain seq x y z
N MET A 1 -3.86 -3.26 -19.01
CA MET A 1 -3.84 -2.01 -18.20
C MET A 1 -4.84 -2.18 -17.08
N SER A 2 -4.39 -2.62 -15.90
CA SER A 2 -5.28 -2.89 -14.77
C SER A 2 -5.71 -1.57 -14.14
N GLN A 3 -6.93 -1.14 -14.43
CA GLN A 3 -7.54 -0.02 -13.73
C GLN A 3 -7.90 -0.49 -12.32
N SER A 4 -7.11 -0.09 -11.33
CA SER A 4 -7.53 -0.10 -9.93
C SER A 4 -8.75 0.79 -9.81
N HIS A 5 -9.92 0.17 -9.71
CA HIS A 5 -11.22 0.80 -9.55
C HIS A 5 -11.14 1.78 -8.37
N ALA A 6 -11.25 3.08 -8.63
CA ALA A 6 -11.52 4.04 -7.58
C ALA A 6 -12.94 3.73 -7.05
N PRO A 7 -13.15 3.64 -5.73
CA PRO A 7 -14.49 3.41 -5.21
C PRO A 7 -15.37 4.59 -5.62
N GLU A 8 -16.43 4.31 -6.38
CA GLU A 8 -17.48 5.27 -6.69
C GLU A 8 -18.01 5.88 -5.38
N PRO A 9 -18.23 7.20 -5.31
CA PRO A 9 -18.74 7.83 -4.10
C PRO A 9 -20.14 7.27 -3.81
N ASP A 10 -20.25 6.45 -2.77
CA ASP A 10 -21.52 6.02 -2.22
C ASP A 10 -22.32 7.28 -1.86
N ALA A 11 -23.40 7.53 -2.60
CA ALA A 11 -24.26 8.70 -2.39
C ALA A 11 -24.93 8.72 -0.99
N SER A 12 -24.82 7.62 -0.26
CA SER A 12 -25.27 7.45 1.13
C SER A 12 -24.18 7.77 2.17
N SER A 13 -22.95 8.11 1.76
CA SER A 13 -21.87 8.38 2.70
C SER A 13 -22.09 9.72 3.42
N LEU A 14 -22.12 9.65 4.75
CA LEU A 14 -22.24 10.83 5.62
C LEU A 14 -21.00 11.74 5.58
N PHE A 15 -19.88 11.24 5.06
CA PHE A 15 -18.63 11.97 5.01
C PHE A 15 -18.07 12.00 3.58
N PRO A 16 -17.43 13.11 3.18
CA PRO A 16 -16.74 13.18 1.91
C PRO A 16 -15.60 12.15 1.86
N ALA A 17 -15.33 11.65 0.66
CA ALA A 17 -14.21 10.74 0.45
C ALA A 17 -12.89 11.41 0.90
N PRO A 18 -12.01 10.67 1.58
CA PRO A 18 -10.72 11.20 2.01
C PRO A 18 -9.88 11.59 0.78
N PHE A 19 -9.14 12.69 0.90
CA PHE A 19 -8.20 13.15 -0.12
C PHE A 19 -6.80 13.29 0.46
N ARG A 20 -5.79 13.24 -0.41
CA ARG A 20 -4.39 13.31 0.01
C ARG A 20 -4.00 14.75 0.33
N VAL A 21 -3.36 14.93 1.47
CA VAL A 21 -2.85 16.23 1.94
C VAL A 21 -1.32 16.23 1.87
N THR A 22 -0.72 17.31 1.39
CA THR A 22 0.75 17.47 1.24
C THR A 22 1.40 18.21 2.41
N ASN A 23 0.63 18.52 3.46
CA ASN A 23 1.08 19.28 4.61
C ASN A 23 2.10 18.47 5.43
N LYS A 24 3.14 19.12 5.95
CA LYS A 24 4.28 18.50 6.63
C LYS A 24 4.23 18.81 8.12
N ASP A 25 3.14 18.41 8.77
CA ASP A 25 3.06 18.57 10.22
C ASP A 25 4.17 17.74 10.92
N ARG A 26 4.53 18.16 12.13
CA ARG A 26 5.65 17.57 12.88
C ARG A 26 5.43 16.08 13.21
N VAL A 27 4.18 15.64 13.32
CA VAL A 27 3.86 14.24 13.65
C VAL A 27 4.01 13.39 12.40
N SER A 28 3.43 13.79 11.27
CA SER A 28 3.59 13.12 9.98
C SER A 28 5.06 13.00 9.58
N GLN A 29 5.87 14.03 9.82
CA GLN A 29 7.31 13.97 9.58
C GLN A 29 8.01 12.92 10.47
N GLN A 30 7.70 12.88 11.77
CA GLN A 30 8.28 11.87 12.66
C GLN A 30 7.87 10.44 12.28
N ILE A 31 6.64 10.25 11.81
CA ILE A 31 6.15 8.96 11.30
C ILE A 31 6.95 8.54 10.08
N GLN A 32 7.09 9.42 9.08
CA GLN A 32 7.87 9.14 7.87
C GLN A 32 9.35 8.87 8.16
N ILE A 33 9.95 9.57 9.13
CA ILE A 33 11.33 9.32 9.56
C ILE A 33 11.47 7.91 10.18
N LYS A 34 10.49 7.49 10.99
CA LYS A 34 10.53 6.21 11.70
C LYS A 34 10.18 5.02 10.81
N LEU A 35 9.22 5.18 9.91
CA LEU A 35 8.61 4.09 9.15
C LEU A 35 8.92 4.12 7.65
N GLY A 36 9.46 5.23 7.13
CA GLY A 36 9.74 5.41 5.71
C GLY A 36 8.56 5.92 4.89
N ASP A 37 8.66 5.80 3.56
CA ASP A 37 7.64 6.26 2.62
C ASP A 37 6.42 5.33 2.63
N TYR A 38 5.26 5.87 3.01
CA TYR A 38 4.01 5.13 3.07
C TYR A 38 3.58 4.55 1.71
N ARG A 39 3.86 5.20 0.58
CA ARG A 39 3.47 4.69 -0.76
C ARG A 39 4.22 3.41 -1.11
N LEU A 40 5.49 3.34 -0.71
CA LEU A 40 6.30 2.15 -0.91
C LEU A 40 5.79 1.02 0.00
N ALA A 41 5.57 1.33 1.28
CA ALA A 41 5.04 0.38 2.24
C ALA A 41 3.63 -0.11 1.89
N GLN A 42 2.78 0.76 1.32
CA GLN A 42 1.40 0.44 0.95
C GLN A 42 1.33 -0.77 0.01
N THR A 43 2.24 -0.85 -0.97
CA THR A 43 2.28 -1.99 -1.91
C THR A 43 2.56 -3.31 -1.20
N LEU A 44 3.34 -3.28 -0.12
CA LEU A 44 3.70 -4.44 0.70
C LEU A 44 2.59 -4.81 1.69
N ILE A 45 1.85 -3.81 2.19
CA ILE A 45 0.72 -3.97 3.10
C ILE A 45 -0.49 -4.57 2.36
N ASP A 46 -0.81 -4.01 1.20
CA ASP A 46 -1.96 -4.43 0.38
C ASP A 46 -1.75 -5.82 -0.22
N ASP A 47 -0.49 -6.19 -0.48
CA ASP A 47 -0.12 -7.50 -1.00
C ASP A 47 1.11 -8.06 -0.26
N PRO A 48 0.88 -8.77 0.87
CA PRO A 48 1.94 -9.34 1.68
C PRO A 48 2.81 -10.34 0.92
N SER A 49 2.32 -10.93 -0.17
CA SER A 49 3.10 -11.87 -1.01
C SER A 49 4.29 -11.19 -1.70
N LYS A 50 4.23 -9.86 -1.88
CA LYS A 50 5.33 -9.04 -2.42
C LYS A 50 6.40 -8.70 -1.38
N SER A 51 6.12 -8.92 -0.09
CA SER A 51 7.00 -8.53 1.02
C SER A 51 8.14 -9.49 1.26
N ILE A 52 8.00 -10.75 0.85
CA ILE A 52 9.04 -11.75 1.03
C ILE A 52 9.24 -12.43 -0.31
N GLY A 53 10.46 -12.36 -0.83
CA GLY A 53 10.94 -13.29 -1.85
C GLY A 53 10.97 -14.68 -1.24
N ILE A 54 9.79 -15.29 -1.08
CA ILE A 54 9.68 -16.72 -0.85
C ILE A 54 10.11 -17.31 -2.17
N CYS A 55 11.41 -17.61 -2.29
CA CYS A 55 11.93 -18.45 -3.35
C CYS A 55 11.00 -19.66 -3.37
N ALA A 56 10.16 -19.76 -4.39
CA ALA A 56 9.53 -21.02 -4.72
C ALA A 56 10.66 -22.05 -4.68
N GLU A 57 10.47 -23.13 -3.92
CA GLU A 57 11.41 -24.25 -3.90
C GLU A 57 11.84 -24.50 -5.35
N PRO A 58 13.14 -24.37 -5.69
CA PRO A 58 13.56 -24.60 -7.06
C PRO A 58 13.08 -25.99 -7.44
N ALA A 59 12.41 -26.11 -8.59
CA ALA A 59 11.82 -27.37 -9.02
C ALA A 59 12.84 -28.50 -8.82
N SER A 60 12.49 -29.49 -7.99
CA SER A 60 13.38 -30.62 -7.69
C SER A 60 13.92 -31.19 -9.01
N PRO A 61 15.25 -31.32 -9.18
CA PRO A 61 15.78 -31.88 -10.41
C PRO A 61 15.21 -33.30 -10.54
N ALA A 62 14.60 -33.57 -11.69
CA ALA A 62 14.03 -34.88 -11.98
C ALA A 62 15.07 -36.00 -11.75
N PRO A 63 14.62 -37.23 -11.41
CA PRO A 63 15.50 -38.33 -11.01
C PRO A 63 16.63 -38.64 -12.00
#